data_AF-A0A533BEA2-F1
#
_entry.id   AF-A0A533BEA2-F1
#
_cell.length_a   1.000
_cell.length_b   1.000
_cell.length_c   1.000
_cell.angle_alpha   90.00
_cell.angle_beta   90.00
_cell.angle_gamma   90.00
#
_symmetry.space_group_name_H-M   'P 1'
#
loop_
_entity.id
_entity.type
_entity.pdbx_description
1 polymer ?
#
loop_
_entity_poly.entity_id
_entity_poly.type
_entity_poly.pdbx_seq_one_letter_code
_entity_poly.pdbx_strand_id
1 'polypeptide(L)'
;MTGNADVIRDYFGGWQKDLERVKSLLGNPKYYLEAILVLSCYIGAFGSLRYPGKQDNKAYKTVVREYSGKQDFYDQVDLLFFLQWPRSDYSNDREYLKLKGHASIANIIKTTYGDEEQIRTGTRYVSQQDFVNSVNQAPFQGFDRENLQRHLPLFSLCEMLYRYVRCHGVHRGRFPLVRSVTTISDSVRYEDNHAITGSILLETTENILGNLSKQCLEQSKWPWEL
;
A
#
# COMPACT_ATOMS: atom_id res chain seq x y z
N MET A 1 9.47 -28.06 29.60
CA MET A 1 9.47 -26.58 29.42
C MET A 1 9.47 -26.35 27.92
N THR A 2 8.42 -25.74 27.35
CA THR A 2 8.44 -25.31 25.95
C THR A 2 9.43 -24.16 25.82
N GLY A 3 10.37 -24.24 24.86
CA GLY A 3 11.35 -23.18 24.65
C GLY A 3 10.65 -21.91 24.12
N ASN A 4 11.27 -20.74 24.30
CA ASN A 4 10.74 -19.48 23.75
C ASN A 4 10.44 -19.59 22.24
N ALA A 5 11.30 -20.31 21.50
CA ALA A 5 11.12 -20.58 20.08
C ALA A 5 9.85 -21.40 19.76
N ASP A 6 9.44 -22.32 20.63
CA ASP A 6 8.20 -23.10 20.43
C ASP A 6 6.97 -22.21 20.62
N VAL A 7 6.99 -21.34 21.62
CA VAL A 7 5.91 -20.39 21.88
C VAL A 7 5.78 -19.38 20.72
N ILE A 8 6.91 -18.87 20.21
CA ILE A 8 6.93 -18.02 19.02
C ILE A 8 6.36 -18.77 17.80
N ARG A 9 6.76 -20.02 17.58
CA ARG A 9 6.26 -20.83 16.46
C ARG A 9 4.75 -21.04 16.54
N ASP A 10 4.22 -21.38 17.71
CA ASP A 10 2.79 -21.59 17.91
C ASP A 10 1.99 -20.30 17.70
N TYR A 11 2.52 -19.17 18.16
CA TYR A 11 1.92 -17.85 17.94
C TYR A 11 1.77 -17.53 16.45
N PHE A 12 2.85 -17.67 15.67
CA PHE A 12 2.81 -17.43 14.22
C PHE A 12 2.01 -18.50 13.46
N GLY A 13 1.96 -19.73 13.97
CA GLY A 13 1.11 -20.80 13.44
C GLY A 13 -0.39 -20.50 13.55
N GLY A 14 -0.82 -19.75 14.57
CA GLY A 14 -2.19 -19.24 14.69
C GLY A 14 -2.53 -18.28 13.55
N TRP A 15 -1.68 -17.28 13.32
CA TRP A 15 -1.83 -16.32 12.23
C TRP A 15 -1.86 -16.98 10.84
N GLN A 16 -1.01 -18.00 10.60
CA GLN A 16 -1.02 -18.72 9.32
C GLN A 16 -2.37 -19.40 9.07
N LYS A 17 -2.96 -20.05 10.09
CA LYS A 17 -4.28 -20.68 9.98
C LYS A 17 -5.37 -19.67 9.64
N ASP A 18 -5.28 -18.47 10.22
CA ASP A 18 -6.22 -17.40 9.92
C ASP A 18 -6.03 -16.85 8.49
N LEU A 19 -4.80 -16.72 8.01
CA LEU A 19 -4.55 -16.36 6.61
C LEU A 19 -5.12 -17.37 5.61
N GLU A 20 -5.03 -18.68 5.88
CA GLU A 20 -5.63 -19.70 5.00
C GLU A 20 -7.17 -19.57 4.93
N ARG A 21 -7.81 -19.15 6.01
CA ARG A 21 -9.26 -18.84 6.01
C ARG A 21 -9.55 -17.62 5.14
N VAL A 22 -8.76 -16.56 5.28
CA VAL A 22 -8.93 -15.32 4.50
C VAL A 22 -8.71 -15.56 3.01
N LYS A 23 -7.73 -16.41 2.65
CA LYS A 23 -7.51 -16.86 1.27
C LYS A 23 -8.74 -17.53 0.67
N SER A 24 -9.43 -18.34 1.46
CA SER A 24 -10.70 -18.97 1.05
C SER A 24 -11.82 -17.94 0.84
N LEU A 25 -11.87 -16.88 1.66
CA LEU A 25 -12.83 -15.77 1.49
C LEU A 25 -12.51 -14.95 0.23
N LEU A 26 -11.23 -14.72 -0.07
CA LEU A 26 -10.80 -13.98 -1.25
C LEU A 26 -11.21 -14.69 -2.56
N GLY A 27 -11.23 -16.02 -2.55
CA GLY A 27 -11.75 -16.83 -3.65
C GLY A 27 -13.28 -16.86 -3.77
N ASN A 28 -14.00 -16.33 -2.78
CA ASN A 28 -15.46 -16.25 -2.79
C ASN A 28 -15.88 -14.82 -3.17
N PRO A 29 -16.50 -14.63 -4.36
CA PRO A 29 -16.90 -13.30 -4.81
C PRO A 29 -17.79 -12.57 -3.80
N LYS A 30 -18.63 -13.27 -3.03
CA LYS A 30 -19.50 -12.69 -1.99
C LYS A 30 -18.73 -12.06 -0.82
N TYR A 31 -17.52 -12.54 -0.52
CA TYR A 31 -16.74 -12.13 0.66
C TYR A 31 -15.43 -11.44 0.30
N TYR A 32 -15.27 -11.04 -0.97
CA TYR A 32 -14.02 -10.48 -1.48
C TYR A 32 -13.60 -9.20 -0.76
N LEU A 33 -14.55 -8.29 -0.51
CA LEU A 33 -14.27 -7.02 0.18
C LEU A 33 -13.97 -7.22 1.67
N GLU A 34 -14.65 -8.16 2.32
CA GLU A 34 -14.35 -8.58 3.69
C GLU A 34 -12.95 -9.19 3.76
N ALA A 35 -12.57 -10.01 2.78
CA ALA A 35 -11.22 -10.56 2.70
C ALA A 35 -10.17 -9.43 2.56
N ILE A 36 -10.38 -8.46 1.66
CA ILE A 36 -9.52 -7.28 1.52
C ILE A 36 -9.42 -6.52 2.86
N LEU A 37 -10.55 -6.30 3.54
CA LEU A 37 -10.57 -5.60 4.82
C LEU A 37 -9.75 -6.34 5.87
N VAL A 38 -9.95 -7.66 6.01
CA VAL A 38 -9.23 -8.48 6.98
C VAL A 38 -7.72 -8.49 6.68
N LEU A 39 -7.32 -8.66 5.43
CA LEU A 39 -5.91 -8.58 5.02
C LEU A 39 -5.32 -7.22 5.39
N SER A 40 -6.04 -6.12 5.11
CA SER A 40 -5.59 -4.78 5.49
C SER A 40 -5.44 -4.63 7.01
N CYS A 41 -6.33 -5.23 7.79
CA CYS A 41 -6.28 -5.20 9.25
C CYS A 41 -5.10 -6.01 9.79
N TYR A 42 -4.78 -7.15 9.18
CA TYR A 42 -3.64 -7.99 9.58
C TYR A 42 -2.30 -7.28 9.36
N ILE A 43 -2.13 -6.59 8.23
CA ILE A 43 -0.96 -5.74 8.00
C ILE A 43 -0.82 -4.69 9.11
N GLY A 44 -1.93 -4.04 9.49
CA GLY A 44 -1.94 -3.09 10.60
C GLY A 44 -1.56 -3.73 11.93
N ALA A 45 -2.10 -4.91 12.24
CA ALA A 45 -1.78 -5.66 13.44
C ALA A 45 -0.29 -6.02 13.51
N PHE A 46 0.30 -6.51 12.40
CA PHE A 46 1.74 -6.79 12.34
C PHE A 46 2.57 -5.52 12.54
N GLY A 47 2.13 -4.39 11.96
CA GLY A 47 2.76 -3.09 12.20
C GLY A 47 2.74 -2.68 13.67
N SER A 48 1.59 -2.79 14.33
CA SER A 48 1.45 -2.47 15.76
C SER A 48 2.25 -3.41 16.65
N LEU A 49 2.31 -4.70 16.32
CA LEU A 49 3.10 -5.70 17.06
C LEU A 49 4.60 -5.42 16.93
N ARG A 50 5.08 -5.10 15.73
CA ARG A 50 6.50 -4.84 15.46
C ARG A 50 6.95 -3.47 15.97
N TYR A 51 6.09 -2.45 15.89
CA TYR A 51 6.42 -1.07 16.25
C TYR A 51 5.40 -0.43 17.21
N PRO A 52 5.26 -0.91 18.45
CA PRO A 52 4.22 -0.45 19.38
C PRO A 52 4.30 1.05 19.72
N GLY A 53 5.46 1.69 19.58
CA GLY A 53 5.64 3.13 19.82
C GLY A 53 5.38 4.03 18.60
N LYS A 54 5.07 3.48 17.42
CA LYS A 54 4.81 4.26 16.20
C LYS A 54 3.30 4.51 16.03
N GLN A 55 2.97 5.67 15.45
CA GLN A 55 1.61 5.94 14.97
C GLN A 55 1.17 4.89 13.94
N ASP A 56 -0.12 4.55 13.91
CA ASP A 56 -0.69 3.49 13.06
C ASP A 56 -0.22 3.60 11.60
N ASN A 57 -0.35 4.78 10.97
CA ASN A 57 0.09 5.01 9.60
C ASN A 57 1.59 4.76 9.36
N LYS A 58 2.44 5.10 10.34
CA LYS A 58 3.88 4.89 10.26
C LYS A 58 4.21 3.42 10.45
N ALA A 59 3.65 2.79 11.49
CA ALA A 59 3.83 1.38 11.77
C ALA A 59 3.41 0.50 10.58
N TYR A 60 2.23 0.79 10.02
CA TYR A 60 1.66 0.11 8.85
C TYR A 60 2.59 0.20 7.63
N LYS A 61 3.00 1.42 7.24
CA LYS A 61 3.86 1.60 6.08
C LYS A 61 5.27 1.06 6.30
N THR A 62 5.79 1.14 7.52
CA THR A 62 7.10 0.58 7.87
C THR A 62 7.08 -0.94 7.75
N VAL A 63 6.08 -1.62 8.32
CA VAL A 63 6.03 -3.10 8.25
C VAL A 63 5.86 -3.59 6.80
N VAL A 64 5.09 -2.88 5.98
CA VAL A 64 4.97 -3.18 4.55
C VAL A 64 6.33 -3.08 3.86
N ARG A 65 7.06 -1.99 4.05
CA ARG A 65 8.38 -1.82 3.41
C ARG A 65 9.41 -2.85 3.88
N GLU A 66 9.49 -3.08 5.19
CA GLU A 66 10.55 -3.91 5.77
C GLU A 66 10.28 -5.41 5.63
N TYR A 67 9.02 -5.85 5.65
CA TYR A 67 8.70 -7.28 5.75
C TYR A 67 7.89 -7.84 4.56
N SER A 68 7.36 -7.03 3.64
CA SER A 68 6.61 -7.58 2.48
C SER A 68 7.49 -8.27 1.43
N GLY A 69 8.81 -8.00 1.43
CA GLY A 69 9.69 -8.37 0.32
C GLY A 69 9.36 -7.65 -1.00
N LYS A 70 8.51 -6.61 -0.96
CA LYS A 70 8.01 -5.86 -2.11
C LYS A 70 8.23 -4.35 -1.96
N GLN A 71 9.34 -3.94 -1.34
CA GLN A 71 9.62 -2.53 -1.10
C GLN A 71 9.60 -1.73 -2.41
N ASP A 72 10.28 -2.19 -3.46
CA ASP A 72 10.35 -1.49 -4.75
C ASP A 72 8.97 -1.28 -5.36
N PHE A 73 8.09 -2.29 -5.28
CA PHE A 73 6.69 -2.19 -5.70
C PHE A 73 5.97 -1.11 -4.88
N TYR A 74 6.00 -1.22 -3.55
CA TYR A 74 5.27 -0.28 -2.69
C TYR A 74 5.80 1.16 -2.74
N ASP A 75 7.06 1.35 -3.12
CA ASP A 75 7.65 2.67 -3.30
C ASP A 75 7.40 3.28 -4.68
N GLN A 76 6.82 2.54 -5.63
CA GLN A 76 6.39 3.11 -6.92
C GLN A 76 5.38 4.23 -6.73
N VAL A 77 5.50 5.26 -7.55
CA VAL A 77 4.60 6.42 -7.60
C VAL A 77 3.44 6.11 -8.54
N ASP A 78 2.20 6.32 -8.10
CA ASP A 78 1.02 6.31 -8.96
C ASP A 78 0.88 7.67 -9.66
N LEU A 79 1.25 7.72 -10.94
CA LEU A 79 1.19 8.92 -11.77
C LEU A 79 -0.24 9.43 -11.92
N LEU A 80 -1.22 8.53 -12.04
CA LEU A 80 -2.61 8.91 -12.21
C LEU A 80 -3.11 9.63 -10.96
N PHE A 81 -2.81 9.06 -9.79
CA PHE A 81 -3.13 9.71 -8.53
C PHE A 81 -2.39 11.05 -8.36
N PHE A 82 -1.11 11.14 -8.73
CA PHE A 82 -0.36 12.39 -8.70
C PHE A 82 -1.04 13.50 -9.51
N LEU A 83 -1.53 13.20 -10.71
CA LEU A 83 -2.26 14.15 -11.55
C LEU A 83 -3.65 14.50 -10.99
N GLN A 84 -4.33 13.52 -10.38
CA GLN A 84 -5.70 13.67 -9.89
C GLN A 84 -5.81 14.20 -8.46
N TRP A 85 -4.71 14.22 -7.70
CA TRP A 85 -4.70 14.59 -6.28
C TRP A 85 -5.48 15.89 -5.96
N PRO A 86 -5.35 17.00 -6.72
CA PRO A 86 -6.12 18.22 -6.44
C PRO A 86 -7.64 18.06 -6.48
N ARG A 87 -8.15 16.99 -7.12
CA ARG A 87 -9.58 16.65 -7.21
C ARG A 87 -9.95 15.42 -6.36
N SER A 88 -9.00 14.86 -5.62
CA SER A 88 -9.21 13.69 -4.77
C SER A 88 -9.79 14.07 -3.40
N ASP A 89 -10.19 13.05 -2.62
CA ASP A 89 -10.56 13.19 -1.20
C ASP A 89 -9.42 13.76 -0.32
N TYR A 90 -8.18 13.84 -0.84
CA TYR A 90 -7.00 14.35 -0.15
C TYR A 90 -6.54 15.73 -0.65
N SER A 91 -7.33 16.40 -1.48
CA SER A 91 -6.99 17.73 -2.04
C SER A 91 -6.70 18.78 -0.95
N ASN A 92 -7.35 18.67 0.21
CA ASN A 92 -7.17 19.56 1.36
C ASN A 92 -6.27 18.98 2.47
N ASP A 93 -5.61 17.84 2.22
CA ASP A 93 -4.69 17.25 3.20
C ASP A 93 -3.44 18.13 3.35
N ARG A 94 -3.17 18.55 4.59
CA ARG A 94 -2.08 19.49 4.91
C ARG A 94 -0.70 18.99 4.49
N GLU A 95 -0.47 17.68 4.47
CA GLU A 95 0.83 17.15 4.06
C GLU A 95 1.04 17.25 2.56
N TYR A 96 -0.01 17.01 1.76
CA TYR A 96 0.10 17.14 0.31
C TYR A 96 0.22 18.60 -0.13
N LEU A 97 -0.47 19.52 0.54
CA LEU A 97 -0.39 20.96 0.27
C LEU A 97 1.02 21.55 0.46
N LYS A 98 1.93 20.83 1.11
CA LYS A 98 3.35 21.23 1.24
C LYS A 98 4.18 20.96 -0.02
N LEU A 99 3.67 20.18 -0.98
CA LEU A 99 4.33 19.99 -2.28
C LEU A 99 4.23 21.29 -3.09
N LYS A 100 5.38 21.90 -3.35
CA LYS A 100 5.49 23.12 -4.14
C LYS A 100 5.51 22.80 -5.64
N GLY A 101 4.95 23.69 -6.44
CA GLY A 101 5.05 23.60 -7.91
C GLY A 101 4.31 22.42 -8.53
N HIS A 102 3.30 21.85 -7.85
CA HIS A 102 2.52 20.69 -8.35
C HIS A 102 2.05 20.88 -9.80
N ALA A 103 1.47 22.04 -10.15
CA ALA A 103 0.97 22.29 -11.50
C ALA A 103 2.06 22.18 -12.58
N SER A 104 3.25 22.74 -12.32
CA SER A 104 4.39 22.67 -13.24
C SER A 104 4.93 21.24 -13.33
N ILE A 105 5.05 20.54 -12.21
CA ILE A 105 5.47 19.12 -12.17
C ILE A 105 4.47 18.26 -12.94
N ALA A 106 3.16 18.45 -12.72
CA ALA A 106 2.11 17.74 -13.40
C ALA A 106 2.15 17.94 -14.92
N ASN A 107 2.47 19.15 -15.40
CA ASN A 107 2.68 19.40 -16.82
C ASN A 107 3.88 18.62 -17.38
N ILE A 108 4.99 18.53 -16.65
CA ILE A 108 6.16 17.73 -17.07
C ILE A 108 5.81 16.25 -17.13
N ILE A 109 5.09 15.74 -16.12
CA ILE A 109 4.63 14.34 -16.11
C ILE A 109 3.71 14.08 -17.30
N LYS A 110 2.79 14.99 -17.61
CA LYS A 110 1.92 14.86 -18.80
C LYS A 110 2.68 14.84 -20.11
N THR A 111 3.70 15.70 -20.25
CA THR A 111 4.57 15.71 -21.43
C THR A 111 5.37 14.41 -21.56
N THR A 112 5.81 13.83 -20.42
CA THR A 112 6.69 12.66 -20.40
C THR A 112 5.92 11.35 -20.58
N TYR A 113 4.78 11.20 -19.90
CA TYR A 113 4.04 9.94 -19.79
C TYR A 113 2.66 9.97 -20.46
N GLY A 114 2.22 11.13 -20.94
CA GLY A 114 0.89 11.33 -21.54
C GLY A 114 -0.14 11.90 -20.56
N ASP A 115 -1.34 12.15 -21.08
CA ASP A 115 -2.47 12.61 -20.28
C ASP A 115 -3.01 11.52 -19.32
N GLU A 116 -4.09 11.84 -18.59
CA GLU A 116 -4.68 10.92 -17.62
C GLU A 116 -5.18 9.61 -18.23
N GLU A 117 -5.65 9.61 -19.48
CA GLU A 117 -6.16 8.39 -20.12
C GLU A 117 -5.01 7.54 -20.67
N GLN A 118 -3.99 8.19 -21.23
CA GLN A 118 -2.76 7.53 -21.64
C GLN A 118 -2.02 6.90 -20.44
N ILE A 119 -1.96 7.59 -19.30
CA ILE A 119 -1.39 7.04 -18.06
C ILE A 119 -2.25 5.89 -17.52
N ARG A 120 -3.58 6.01 -17.55
CA ARG A 120 -4.50 4.97 -17.07
C ARG A 120 -4.34 3.65 -17.86
N THR A 121 -4.15 3.75 -19.18
CA THR A 121 -4.09 2.60 -20.09
C THR A 121 -2.66 2.17 -20.45
N GLY A 122 -1.66 3.00 -20.13
CA GLY A 122 -0.24 2.77 -20.36
C GLY A 122 0.58 2.77 -19.06
N THR A 123 1.60 3.61 -18.99
CA THR A 123 2.51 3.67 -17.83
C THR A 123 1.88 4.43 -16.68
N ARG A 124 1.32 3.71 -15.71
CA ARG A 124 0.74 4.30 -14.49
C ARG A 124 1.71 4.40 -13.32
N TYR A 125 2.57 3.40 -13.17
CA TYR A 125 3.43 3.25 -11.99
C TYR A 125 4.89 3.37 -12.39
N VAL A 126 5.63 4.24 -11.70
CA VAL A 126 7.05 4.47 -11.97
C VAL A 126 7.85 4.45 -10.67
N SER A 127 9.15 4.18 -10.75
CA SER A 127 10.01 4.33 -9.57
C SER A 127 10.10 5.81 -9.17
N GLN A 128 10.39 6.06 -7.88
CA GLN A 128 10.64 7.44 -7.42
C GLN A 128 11.81 8.08 -8.16
N GLN A 129 12.82 7.28 -8.51
CA GLN A 129 13.98 7.76 -9.24
C GLN A 129 13.62 8.18 -10.66
N ASP A 130 12.82 7.39 -11.37
CA ASP A 130 12.37 7.73 -12.72
C ASP A 130 11.51 8.98 -12.72
N PHE A 131 10.58 9.10 -11.74
CA PHE A 131 9.78 10.31 -11.56
C PHE A 131 10.67 11.54 -11.38
N VAL A 132 11.64 11.48 -10.45
CA VAL A 132 12.55 12.60 -10.18
C VAL A 132 13.42 12.91 -11.41
N ASN A 133 13.88 11.89 -12.15
CA ASN A 133 14.65 12.07 -13.37
C ASN A 133 13.84 12.80 -14.44
N SER A 134 12.58 12.43 -14.65
CA SER A 134 11.70 13.12 -15.62
C SER A 134 11.54 14.60 -15.30
N VAL A 135 11.35 14.95 -14.01
CA VAL A 135 11.24 16.35 -13.59
C VAL A 135 12.57 17.11 -13.75
N ASN A 136 13.69 16.46 -13.44
CA ASN A 136 15.02 17.06 -13.57
C ASN A 136 15.44 17.33 -15.02
N GLN A 137 14.87 16.62 -16.01
CA GLN A 137 15.15 16.85 -17.43
C GLN A 137 14.43 18.07 -18.00
N ALA A 138 13.37 18.55 -17.32
CA ALA A 138 12.61 19.73 -17.72
C ALA A 138 12.31 20.65 -16.51
N PRO A 139 13.34 21.14 -15.79
CA PRO A 139 13.13 21.94 -14.59
C PRO A 139 12.50 23.28 -14.93
N PHE A 140 11.72 23.83 -13.99
CA PHE A 140 11.03 25.10 -14.13
C PHE A 140 11.48 26.10 -13.06
N GLN A 141 11.16 27.38 -13.25
CA GLN A 141 11.52 28.42 -12.28
C GLN A 141 10.92 28.14 -10.90
N GLY A 142 11.76 28.16 -9.86
CA GLY A 142 11.34 27.85 -8.50
C GLY A 142 11.21 26.35 -8.20
N PHE A 143 11.75 25.48 -9.05
CA PHE A 143 11.83 24.04 -8.78
C PHE A 143 12.66 23.76 -7.51
N ASP A 144 12.03 23.09 -6.54
CA ASP A 144 12.59 22.71 -5.26
C ASP A 144 12.70 21.17 -5.20
N ARG A 145 13.88 20.65 -5.60
CA ARG A 145 14.13 19.21 -5.70
C ARG A 145 13.98 18.51 -4.36
N GLU A 146 14.46 19.12 -3.28
CA GLU A 146 14.35 18.56 -1.94
C GLU A 146 12.90 18.48 -1.47
N ASN A 147 12.09 19.52 -1.76
CA ASN A 147 10.66 19.50 -1.49
C ASN A 147 9.96 18.38 -2.27
N LEU A 148 10.28 18.19 -3.55
CA LEU A 148 9.75 17.08 -4.33
C LEU A 148 10.11 15.74 -3.69
N GLN A 149 11.40 15.47 -3.46
CA GLN A 149 11.86 14.20 -2.88
C GLN A 149 11.23 13.90 -1.52
N ARG A 150 11.04 14.93 -0.69
CA ARG A 150 10.42 14.80 0.63
C ARG A 150 8.94 14.40 0.57
N HIS A 151 8.19 14.90 -0.42
CA HIS A 151 6.74 14.71 -0.49
C HIS A 151 6.30 13.68 -1.54
N LEU A 152 7.18 13.27 -2.45
CA LEU A 152 6.88 12.22 -3.44
C LEU A 152 6.37 10.90 -2.82
N PRO A 153 6.84 10.44 -1.64
CA PRO A 153 6.29 9.26 -0.99
C PRO A 153 4.78 9.33 -0.68
N LEU A 154 4.17 10.52 -0.64
CA LEU A 154 2.71 10.68 -0.49
C LEU A 154 1.93 10.13 -1.70
N PHE A 155 2.58 9.97 -2.85
CA PHE A 155 1.96 9.44 -4.06
C PHE A 155 2.36 7.98 -4.33
N SER A 156 2.98 7.32 -3.35
CA SER A 156 3.43 5.94 -3.48
C SER A 156 2.30 4.92 -3.32
N LEU A 157 2.47 3.72 -3.91
CA LEU A 157 1.58 2.59 -3.67
C LEU A 157 1.44 2.26 -2.17
N CYS A 158 2.49 2.45 -1.36
CA CYS A 158 2.45 2.28 0.08
C CYS A 158 1.52 3.27 0.77
N GLU A 159 1.52 4.54 0.34
CA GLU A 159 0.57 5.54 0.83
C GLU A 159 -0.86 5.19 0.38
N MET A 160 -1.03 4.76 -0.87
CA MET A 160 -2.34 4.37 -1.41
C MET A 160 -2.92 3.15 -0.69
N LEU A 161 -2.10 2.17 -0.36
CA LEU A 161 -2.47 1.03 0.47
C LEU A 161 -3.03 1.50 1.81
N TYR A 162 -2.30 2.36 2.52
CA TYR A 162 -2.75 2.85 3.83
C TYR A 162 -4.02 3.70 3.72
N ARG A 163 -4.07 4.63 2.77
CA ARG A 163 -5.17 5.59 2.65
C ARG A 163 -6.45 4.96 2.11
N TYR A 164 -6.37 4.30 0.96
CA TYR A 164 -7.53 3.82 0.24
C TYR A 164 -7.96 2.40 0.59
N VAL A 165 -7.06 1.55 1.10
CA VAL A 165 -7.43 0.19 1.55
C VAL A 165 -7.67 0.17 3.05
N ARG A 166 -6.67 0.57 3.86
CA ARG A 166 -6.77 0.51 5.32
C ARG A 166 -7.72 1.57 5.89
N CYS A 167 -7.43 2.85 5.71
CA CYS A 167 -8.17 3.94 6.36
C CYS A 167 -9.62 4.04 5.82
N HIS A 168 -9.79 4.08 4.49
CA HIS A 168 -11.12 4.11 3.88
C HIS A 168 -11.92 2.82 4.11
N GLY A 169 -11.30 1.65 3.98
CA GLY A 169 -11.98 0.38 4.21
C GLY A 169 -12.52 0.27 5.63
N VAL A 170 -11.68 0.57 6.63
CA VAL A 170 -12.05 0.45 8.05
C VAL A 170 -13.05 1.51 8.49
N HIS A 171 -12.83 2.78 8.14
CA HIS A 171 -13.63 3.88 8.70
C HIS A 171 -14.86 4.23 7.86
N ARG A 172 -14.89 3.83 6.59
CA ARG A 172 -15.97 4.20 5.67
C ARG A 172 -16.64 3.01 4.99
N GLY A 173 -16.11 1.79 5.14
CA GLY A 173 -16.61 0.61 4.41
C GLY A 173 -16.51 0.78 2.90
N ARG A 174 -15.57 1.60 2.41
CA ARG A 174 -15.38 1.90 0.98
C ARG A 174 -14.04 1.36 0.52
N PHE A 175 -14.02 0.78 -0.68
CA PHE A 175 -12.82 0.22 -1.31
C PHE A 175 -12.59 0.86 -2.69
N PRO A 176 -12.04 2.10 -2.75
CA PRO A 176 -11.94 2.87 -4.00
C PRO A 176 -11.05 2.24 -5.08
N LEU A 177 -10.23 1.25 -4.70
CA LEU A 177 -9.35 0.52 -5.63
C LEU A 177 -10.04 -0.65 -6.35
N VAL A 178 -11.32 -0.91 -6.06
CA VAL A 178 -12.15 -1.92 -6.72
C VAL A 178 -13.11 -1.20 -7.68
N ARG A 179 -13.05 -1.56 -8.98
CA ARG A 179 -13.62 -0.80 -10.12
C ARG A 179 -15.07 -1.10 -10.41
N SER A 180 -15.44 -2.36 -10.36
CA SER A 180 -16.67 -2.87 -10.96
C SER A 180 -17.22 -4.02 -10.14
N VAL A 181 -18.54 -4.07 -10.13
CA VAL A 181 -19.34 -5.08 -9.42
C VAL A 181 -20.23 -5.71 -10.50
N THR A 182 -19.93 -6.94 -10.91
CA THR A 182 -20.72 -7.67 -11.89
C THR A 182 -21.47 -8.80 -11.22
N THR A 183 -22.80 -8.82 -11.37
CA THR A 183 -23.62 -9.95 -10.90
C THR A 183 -23.68 -11.00 -12.00
N ILE A 184 -23.10 -12.18 -11.78
CA ILE A 184 -23.21 -13.34 -12.65
C ILE A 184 -23.84 -14.47 -11.85
N SER A 185 -25.04 -14.91 -12.24
CA SER A 185 -25.72 -16.07 -11.64
C SER A 185 -25.77 -16.01 -10.10
N ASP A 186 -26.33 -14.93 -9.55
CA ASP A 186 -26.45 -14.64 -8.11
C ASP A 186 -25.13 -14.48 -7.33
N SER A 187 -23.99 -14.44 -8.03
CA SER A 187 -22.67 -14.14 -7.45
C SER A 187 -22.17 -12.76 -7.88
N VAL A 188 -21.70 -11.97 -6.91
CA VAL A 188 -21.15 -10.63 -7.13
C VAL A 188 -19.64 -10.74 -7.36
N ARG A 189 -19.16 -10.41 -8.56
CA ARG A 189 -17.73 -10.37 -8.90
C ARG A 189 -17.20 -8.94 -8.81
N TYR A 190 -15.96 -8.83 -8.35
CA TYR A 190 -15.24 -7.58 -8.20
C TYR A 190 -14.01 -7.56 -9.12
N GLU A 191 -13.74 -6.45 -9.80
CA GLU A 191 -12.51 -6.27 -10.59
C GLU A 191 -11.68 -5.12 -10.01
N ASP A 192 -10.37 -5.35 -9.80
CA ASP A 192 -9.46 -4.32 -9.32
C ASP A 192 -9.10 -3.31 -10.44
N ASN A 193 -8.97 -2.02 -10.11
CA ASN A 193 -8.49 -0.97 -11.04
C ASN A 193 -7.07 -0.47 -10.72
N HIS A 194 -6.39 -1.16 -9.83
CA HIS A 194 -5.14 -0.71 -9.23
C HIS A 194 -4.17 -1.87 -9.13
N ALA A 195 -2.87 -1.57 -9.07
CA ALA A 195 -1.84 -2.58 -8.82
C ALA A 195 -1.98 -3.31 -7.46
N ILE A 196 -2.75 -2.73 -6.52
CA ILE A 196 -3.00 -3.33 -5.20
C ILE A 196 -4.28 -4.15 -5.32
N THR A 197 -4.14 -5.36 -5.82
CA THR A 197 -5.22 -6.34 -5.95
C THR A 197 -5.40 -7.14 -4.67
N GLY A 198 -6.50 -7.88 -4.56
CA GLY A 198 -6.70 -8.83 -3.46
C GLY A 198 -5.56 -9.87 -3.35
N SER A 199 -5.05 -10.36 -4.48
CA SER A 199 -3.94 -11.32 -4.50
C SER A 199 -2.63 -10.71 -4.03
N ILE A 200 -2.32 -9.46 -4.43
CA ILE A 200 -1.13 -8.74 -3.97
C ILE A 200 -1.23 -8.44 -2.47
N LEU A 201 -2.42 -8.12 -1.96
CA LEU A 201 -2.65 -7.94 -0.52
C LEU A 201 -2.42 -9.24 0.27
N LEU A 202 -2.92 -10.37 -0.25
CA LEU A 202 -2.70 -11.68 0.37
C LEU A 202 -1.21 -12.00 0.42
N GLU A 203 -0.53 -11.95 -0.72
CA GLU A 203 0.91 -12.22 -0.83
C GLU A 203 1.73 -11.29 0.09
N THR A 204 1.37 -10.01 0.15
CA THR A 204 2.02 -9.06 1.06
C THR A 204 1.85 -9.44 2.52
N THR A 205 0.66 -9.87 2.90
CA THR A 205 0.35 -10.26 4.29
C THR A 205 1.05 -11.57 4.66
N GLU A 206 1.07 -12.54 3.75
CA GLU A 206 1.81 -13.80 3.88
C GLU A 206 3.32 -13.55 4.03
N ASN A 207 3.89 -12.67 3.19
CA ASN A 207 5.31 -12.32 3.27
C ASN A 207 5.65 -11.60 4.58
N ILE A 208 4.83 -10.66 5.02
CA ILE A 208 5.04 -9.98 6.31
C ILE A 208 5.06 -11.00 7.45
N LEU A 209 4.06 -11.89 7.48
CA LEU A 209 3.95 -12.93 8.49
C LEU A 209 5.19 -13.85 8.48
N GLY A 210 5.55 -14.36 7.31
CA GLY A 210 6.67 -15.29 7.14
C GLY A 210 8.02 -14.66 7.49
N ASN A 211 8.30 -13.45 6.99
CA ASN A 211 9.56 -12.77 7.25
C ASN A 211 9.70 -12.34 8.71
N LEU A 212 8.62 -11.85 9.33
CA LEU A 212 8.62 -11.49 10.74
C LEU A 212 8.79 -12.73 11.63
N SER A 213 8.06 -13.81 11.32
CA SER A 213 8.20 -15.10 12.02
C SER A 213 9.62 -15.64 11.95
N LYS A 214 10.21 -15.65 10.76
CA LYS A 214 11.59 -16.08 10.53
C LYS A 214 12.57 -15.29 11.40
N GLN A 215 12.49 -13.95 11.38
CA GLN A 215 13.39 -13.11 12.16
C GLN A 215 13.22 -13.31 13.68
N CYS A 216 11.97 -13.44 14.15
CA CYS A 216 11.67 -13.75 15.55
C CYS A 216 12.29 -15.09 15.99
N LEU A 217 12.18 -16.13 15.17
CA LEU A 217 12.74 -17.45 15.47
C LEU A 217 14.27 -17.44 15.44
N GLU A 218 14.87 -16.80 14.44
CA GLU A 218 16.33 -16.68 14.31
C GLU A 218 16.96 -15.93 15.49
N GLN A 219 16.30 -14.88 15.99
CA GLN A 219 16.79 -14.08 17.11
C GLN A 219 16.24 -14.50 18.48
N SER A 220 15.33 -15.48 18.52
CA SER A 220 14.62 -15.89 19.74
C SER A 220 13.97 -14.71 20.48
N LYS A 221 13.33 -13.81 19.71
CA LYS A 221 12.74 -12.55 20.19
C LYS A 221 11.30 -12.41 19.70
N TRP A 222 10.47 -11.78 20.52
CA TRP A 222 9.13 -11.36 20.10
C TRP A 222 9.18 -10.21 19.09
N PRO A 223 8.12 -9.98 18.29
CA PRO A 223 8.09 -8.92 17.29
C PRO A 223 8.47 -7.54 17.83
N TRP A 224 8.04 -7.18 19.03
CA TRP A 224 8.34 -5.87 19.64
C TRP A 224 9.77 -5.74 20.18
N GLU A 225 10.51 -6.84 20.28
CA GLU A 225 11.89 -6.90 20.80
C GLU A 225 12.96 -6.88 19.68
N LEU A 226 12.51 -7.04 18.43
CA LEU A 226 13.33 -6.97 17.23
C LEU A 226 13.85 -5.56 16.95
#